data_AF-A0A7Y8GM86-F1
#
_entry.id   AF-A0A7Y8GM86-F1
#
_cell.length_a   1.000
_cell.length_b   1.000
_cell.length_c   1.000
_cell.angle_alpha   90.00
_cell.angle_beta   90.00
_cell.angle_gamma   90.00
#
_symmetry.space_group_name_H-M   'P 1'
#
loop_
_entity.id
_entity.type
_entity.pdbx_description
1 polymer ?
#
loop_
_entity_poly.entity_id
_entity_poly.type
_entity_poly.pdbx_seq_one_letter_code
_entity_poly.pdbx_strand_id
1 'polypeptide(L)'
;MPDARFLHRLSDVPSAAWDALHDGSNPFVSHAFLSGLEEHGCLRPEWGWRPRHFTLWDGGSLLAALSGYLKDNSHGEFVYARHGLEHFRSGWARCRIRR
;
A
#
# COMPACT_ATOMS: atom_id res chain seq x y z
N MET A 1 19.70 4.72 6.32
CA MET A 1 19.80 4.38 4.88
C MET A 1 18.44 3.85 4.49
N PRO A 2 17.81 4.40 3.44
CA PRO A 2 16.50 3.95 3.02
C PRO A 2 16.53 2.48 2.57
N ASP A 3 15.57 1.69 3.05
CA ASP A 3 15.43 0.26 2.82
C ASP A 3 14.04 -0.03 2.24
N ALA A 4 14.02 -0.64 1.06
CA ALA A 4 12.79 -0.95 0.32
C ALA A 4 12.38 -2.39 0.56
N ARG A 5 11.13 -2.61 0.99
CA ARG A 5 10.60 -3.93 1.35
C ARG A 5 9.30 -4.22 0.62
N PHE A 6 9.13 -5.49 0.25
CA PHE A 6 7.82 -6.02 -0.13
C PHE A 6 7.24 -6.83 1.02
N LEU A 7 6.00 -6.51 1.38
CA LEU A 7 5.25 -7.17 2.42
C LEU A 7 4.18 -8.06 1.80
N HIS A 8 3.95 -9.20 2.42
CA HIS A 8 2.97 -10.19 1.96
C HIS A 8 1.61 -10.03 2.64
N ARG A 9 1.56 -9.27 3.73
CA ARG A 9 0.35 -8.92 4.47
C ARG A 9 0.46 -7.49 4.94
N LEU A 10 -0.65 -6.77 4.97
CA LEU A 10 -0.67 -5.41 5.50
C LEU A 10 -0.47 -5.39 7.02
N SER A 11 -0.88 -6.46 7.70
CA SER A 11 -0.70 -6.65 9.15
C SER A 11 0.76 -6.63 9.61
N ASP A 12 1.71 -6.76 8.69
CA ASP A 12 3.15 -6.71 8.98
C ASP A 12 3.65 -5.27 9.24
N VAL A 13 2.81 -4.26 9.00
CA VAL A 13 3.07 -2.85 9.32
C VAL A 13 2.20 -2.42 10.50
N PRO A 14 2.75 -1.70 11.50
CA PRO A 14 1.93 -1.07 12.52
C PRO A 14 0.92 -0.10 11.89
N SER A 15 -0.36 -0.22 12.25
CA SER A 15 -1.44 0.61 11.70
C SER A 15 -1.16 2.10 11.83
N ALA A 16 -0.68 2.55 12.99
CA ALA A 16 -0.32 3.94 13.22
C ALA A 16 0.78 4.46 12.27
N ALA A 17 1.73 3.62 11.88
CA ALA A 17 2.78 4.01 10.94
C ALA A 17 2.23 4.11 9.51
N TRP A 18 1.31 3.22 9.13
CA TRP A 18 0.63 3.26 7.84
C TRP A 18 -0.31 4.46 7.72
N ASP A 19 -1.17 4.67 8.71
CA ASP A 19 -2.19 5.71 8.70
C ASP A 19 -1.57 7.12 8.76
N ALA A 20 -0.36 7.26 9.29
CA ALA A 20 0.41 8.51 9.25
C ALA A 20 0.83 8.94 7.83
N LEU A 21 0.76 8.06 6.82
CA LEU A 21 1.12 8.36 5.43
C LEU A 21 0.02 9.10 4.67
N HIS A 22 -1.19 9.20 5.22
CA HIS A 22 -2.31 9.89 4.58
C HIS A 22 -3.02 10.83 5.57
N ASP A 23 -3.86 11.71 5.06
CA ASP A 23 -4.54 12.76 5.83
C ASP A 23 -5.91 12.32 6.39
N GLY A 24 -6.22 11.02 6.33
CA GLY A 24 -7.53 10.48 6.71
C GLY A 24 -8.70 10.80 5.77
N SER A 25 -8.50 11.55 4.67
CA SER A 25 -9.61 11.97 3.78
C SER A 25 -10.25 10.82 3.00
N ASN A 26 -9.48 9.77 2.71
CA ASN A 26 -9.95 8.59 2.00
C ASN A 26 -9.93 7.36 2.93
N PRO A 27 -11.08 6.82 3.37
CA PRO A 27 -11.11 5.66 4.26
C PRO A 27 -10.59 4.39 3.58
N PHE A 28 -10.59 4.32 2.24
CA PHE A 28 -10.16 3.16 1.48
C PHE A 28 -8.65 2.97 1.42
N VAL A 29 -7.86 3.93 1.92
CA VAL A 29 -6.40 3.78 2.08
C VAL A 29 -5.98 3.51 3.52
N SER A 30 -6.92 3.52 4.47
CA SER A 30 -6.63 3.24 5.88
C SER A 30 -6.15 1.80 6.07
N HIS A 31 -5.29 1.61 7.06
CA HIS A 31 -4.77 0.29 7.43
C HIS A 31 -5.90 -0.67 7.75
N ALA A 32 -6.86 -0.24 8.58
CA ALA A 32 -7.98 -1.07 9.00
C ALA A 32 -8.84 -1.55 7.81
N PHE A 33 -9.12 -0.68 6.84
CA PHE A 33 -9.89 -1.07 5.66
C PHE A 33 -9.14 -2.10 4.81
N LEU A 34 -7.89 -1.80 4.46
CA LEU A 34 -7.08 -2.65 3.59
C LEU A 34 -6.73 -4.00 4.25
N SER A 35 -6.42 -4.02 5.56
CA SER A 35 -6.21 -5.25 6.33
C SER A 35 -7.50 -6.07 6.40
N GLY A 36 -8.65 -5.40 6.56
CA GLY A 36 -9.96 -6.05 6.52
C GLY A 36 -10.24 -6.76 5.19
N LEU A 37 -9.81 -6.21 4.05
CA LEU A 37 -9.93 -6.89 2.74
C LEU A 37 -9.16 -8.23 2.71
N GLU A 38 -8.00 -8.26 3.35
CA GLU A 38 -7.15 -9.45 3.44
C GLU A 38 -7.73 -10.49 4.39
N GLU A 39 -8.21 -10.05 5.55
CA GLU A 39 -8.71 -10.93 6.61
C GLU A 39 -10.09 -11.52 6.30
N HIS A 40 -10.95 -10.76 5.61
CA HIS A 40 -12.33 -11.18 5.33
C HIS A 40 -12.51 -11.86 3.96
N GLY A 41 -11.43 -12.25 3.30
CA GLY A 41 -11.49 -13.04 2.07
C GLY A 41 -12.03 -12.28 0.85
N CYS A 42 -11.91 -10.95 0.85
CA CYS A 42 -12.14 -10.15 -0.36
C CYS A 42 -11.04 -10.40 -1.40
N LEU A 43 -9.83 -10.73 -0.94
CA LEU A 43 -8.68 -11.07 -1.75
C LEU A 43 -8.45 -12.58 -1.69
N ARG A 44 -9.15 -13.33 -2.55
CA ARG A 44 -9.08 -14.79 -2.56
C ARG A 44 -7.87 -15.29 -3.33
N PRO A 45 -6.92 -16.00 -2.68
CA PRO A 45 -5.80 -16.61 -3.38
C PRO A 45 -6.25 -17.65 -4.40
N GLU A 46 -7.38 -18.33 -4.15
CA GLU A 46 -7.99 -19.28 -5.09
C GLU A 46 -8.36 -18.63 -6.44
N TRP A 47 -8.63 -17.32 -6.44
CA TRP A 47 -8.94 -16.54 -7.65
C TRP A 47 -7.72 -15.76 -8.14
N GLY A 48 -6.55 -16.03 -7.56
CA GLY A 48 -5.28 -15.48 -7.98
C GLY A 48 -4.87 -14.17 -7.33
N TRP A 49 -5.67 -13.63 -6.42
CA TRP A 49 -5.36 -12.38 -5.75
C TRP A 49 -4.46 -12.62 -4.54
N ARG A 50 -3.32 -11.93 -4.50
CA ARG A 50 -2.35 -12.01 -3.39
C ARG A 50 -1.86 -10.62 -3.00
N PRO A 51 -1.86 -10.26 -1.71
CA PRO A 51 -1.31 -8.99 -1.26
C PRO A 51 0.19 -8.91 -1.52
N ARG A 52 0.62 -7.72 -1.94
CA ARG A 52 2.02 -7.38 -2.22
C ARG A 52 2.22 -5.88 -2.05
N HIS A 53 2.43 -5.46 -0.82
CA HIS A 53 2.62 -4.05 -0.49
C HIS A 53 4.08 -3.67 -0.62
N PHE A 54 4.36 -2.53 -1.25
CA PHE A 54 5.70 -1.97 -1.29
C PHE A 54 5.84 -0.94 -0.17
N THR A 55 6.96 -0.95 0.55
CA THR A 55 7.22 -0.02 1.64
C THR A 55 8.65 0.49 1.57
N LEU A 56 8.87 1.74 1.94
CA LEU A 56 10.18 2.36 2.04
C LEU A 56 10.42 2.80 3.50
N TRP A 57 11.48 2.32 4.09
CA TRP A 57 11.83 2.53 5.49
C TRP A 57 13.12 3.33 5.60
N ASP A 58 13.29 4.14 6.64
CA ASP A 58 14.61 4.62 7.07
C ASP A 58 14.77 4.31 8.56
N GLY A 59 15.60 3.31 8.85
CA GLY A 59 15.65 2.68 10.16
C GLY A 59 14.30 2.05 10.52
N GLY A 60 13.66 2.57 11.58
CA GLY A 60 12.33 2.13 12.02
C GLY A 60 11.17 3.00 11.52
N SER A 61 11.46 4.07 10.77
CA SER A 61 10.43 4.99 10.28
C SER A 61 9.94 4.58 8.90
N LEU A 62 8.63 4.48 8.72
CA LEU A 62 8.00 4.24 7.43
C LEU A 62 7.87 5.57 6.68
N LEU A 63 8.57 5.69 5.54
CA LEU A 63 8.60 6.92 4.74
C LEU A 63 7.55 6.96 3.64
N ALA A 64 7.24 5.80 3.06
CA ALA A 64 6.25 5.66 2.00
C ALA A 64 5.75 4.22 1.90
N ALA A 65 4.53 4.04 1.40
CA ALA A 65 3.96 2.74 1.12
C ALA A 65 3.04 2.76 -0.11
N LEU A 66 2.90 1.62 -0.76
CA LEU A 66 1.94 1.38 -1.82
C LEU A 66 1.20 0.07 -1.50
N SER A 67 -0.12 0.15 -1.38
CA SER A 67 -0.97 -1.04 -1.31
C SER A 67 -1.06 -1.69 -2.69
N GLY A 68 -0.45 -2.87 -2.85
CA GLY A 68 -0.47 -3.62 -4.10
C GLY A 68 -1.11 -4.99 -3.92
N TYR A 69 -1.78 -5.46 -4.96
CA TYR A 69 -2.35 -6.80 -5.04
C TYR A 69 -1.94 -7.41 -6.37
N LEU A 70 -1.25 -8.55 -6.33
CA LEU A 70 -0.90 -9.32 -7.50
C LEU A 70 -2.08 -10.20 -7.90
N LYS A 71 -2.37 -10.26 -9.20
CA LYS A 71 -3.30 -11.22 -9.79
C LYS A 71 -2.49 -12.21 -10.64
N ASP A 72 -2.51 -13.49 -10.27
CA ASP A 72 -1.72 -14.53 -10.96
C ASP A 72 -2.35 -15.05 -12.26
N ASN A 73 -3.58 -14.63 -12.57
CA ASN A 73 -4.32 -15.03 -13.76
C ASN A 73 -5.03 -13.83 -14.40
N SER A 74 -5.08 -13.80 -15.72
CA SER A 74 -5.65 -12.71 -16.52
C SER A 74 -7.09 -13.00 -16.97
N HIS A 75 -7.87 -13.77 -16.22
CA HIS A 75 -9.30 -13.96 -16.52
C HIS A 75 -10.01 -12.59 -16.53
N GLY A 76 -10.17 -12.02 -17.72
CA GLY A 76 -11.20 -11.05 -18.13
C GLY A 76 -11.12 -9.59 -17.66
N GLU A 77 -10.18 -9.16 -16.83
CA GLU A 77 -10.31 -7.86 -16.14
C GLU A 77 -9.17 -6.89 -16.50
N PHE A 78 -9.41 -6.01 -17.49
CA PHE A 78 -8.60 -4.80 -17.69
C PHE A 78 -9.01 -3.73 -16.67
N VAL A 79 -8.59 -3.89 -15.41
CA VAL A 79 -8.75 -2.83 -14.42
C VAL A 79 -7.62 -1.83 -14.63
N TYR A 80 -7.90 -0.73 -15.33
CA TYR A 80 -7.05 0.45 -15.34
C TYR A 80 -6.97 0.97 -13.90
N ALA A 81 -5.85 0.71 -13.21
CA ALA A 81 -5.55 1.29 -11.91
C ALA A 81 -5.25 2.79 -12.06
N ARG A 82 -6.29 3.59 -12.34
CA ARG A 82 -6.20 5.05 -12.42
C ARG A 82 -6.26 5.73 -11.04
N HIS A 83 -6.20 4.97 -9.93
CA HIS A 83 -6.24 5.53 -8.58
C HIS A 83 -4.89 5.54 -7.86
N GLY A 84 -3.90 4.73 -8.26
CA GLY A 84 -2.57 4.75 -7.66
C GLY A 84 -1.69 5.91 -8.13
N LEU A 85 -1.91 6.38 -9.37
CA LEU A 85 -1.09 7.43 -9.98
C LEU A 85 -1.55 8.86 -9.64
N GLU A 86 -2.81 9.04 -9.22
CA GLU A 86 -3.31 10.39 -8.89
C GLU A 86 -2.87 10.83 -7.48
N HIS A 87 -2.74 9.91 -6.53
CA HIS A 87 -2.07 10.18 -5.24
C HIS A 87 -0.54 10.28 -5.36
N PHE A 88 0.04 9.71 -6.43
CA PHE A 88 1.47 9.76 -6.73
C PHE A 88 1.94 11.19 -7.08
N ARG A 89 1.04 12.05 -7.55
CA ARG A 89 1.36 13.43 -7.99
C ARG A 89 1.28 14.47 -6.88
N SER A 90 0.54 14.24 -5.80
CA SER A 90 0.37 15.20 -4.70
C SER A 90 1.27 14.93 -3.49
N GLY A 91 1.86 13.74 -3.37
CA GLY A 91 2.71 13.35 -2.24
C GLY A 91 4.20 13.72 -2.34
N TRP A 92 4.69 14.21 -3.48
CA TRP A 92 6.03 14.82 -3.56
C TRP A 92 5.99 16.25 -3.03
N ALA A 93 5.70 16.41 -1.73
CA ALA A 93 6.13 17.57 -1.00
C ALA A 93 7.66 17.55 -0.97
N ARG A 94 8.25 18.23 -1.97
CA ARG A 94 9.62 18.76 -2.02
C ARG A 94 10.51 18.16 -0.92
N CYS A 95 11.21 17.07 -1.25
CA CYS A 95 12.33 16.56 -0.46
C CYS A 95 13.33 17.70 -0.28
N ARG A 96 13.17 18.45 0.80
CA ARG A 96 14.17 19.39 1.27
C ARG A 96 15.12 18.52 2.05
N ILE A 97 16.12 17.98 1.33
CA ILE A 97 17.36 17.49 1.92
C ILE A 97 17.84 18.66 2.80
N ARG A 98 17.56 18.60 4.10
CA ARG A 98 18.35 19.36 5.06
C ARG A 98 19.70 18.67 5.01
N ARG A 99 20.69 19.48 4.62
CA ARG A 99 22.10 19.12 4.36
C ARG A 99 22.61 17.94 5.18
#